data_AF-A0A2N2TVV7-F1
#
_entry.id   AF-A0A2N2TVV7-F1
#
_cell.length_a   1.000
_cell.length_b   1.000
_cell.length_c   1.000
_cell.angle_alpha   90.00
_cell.angle_beta   90.00
_cell.angle_gamma   90.00
#
_symmetry.space_group_name_H-M   'P 1'
#
loop_
_entity.id
_entity.type
_entity.pdbx_description
1 polymer ?
#
loop_
_entity_poly.entity_id
_entity_poly.type
_entity_poly.pdbx_seq_one_letter_code
_entity_poly.pdbx_strand_id
1 'polypeptide(L)'
;MELAANAELFRAGTPIRAAYLLLHGSLKRSRAVAGQAPTVIELVESPQLLGPGELFAGTRHTTSATAISHCLLLAIDSQPLRQVVRQDSELSGRLLADLARRHCALEDDASGHRTGLTGTQRTLDYLLELAGDRGGLAGETTVLLKASKKIIAARIGMTPESFSRSLRQLSDSGVIVVDGRNVHIQRAALVDTATGDSSRRLSFSRKSRGERASPARALAPGALINACGRLRMLSQRMAIAWGLIASDIAPSRARVRLRQLEAEFERMLARLAGSDLAPALADPLQTVANLWPCYREDLLQAAADPADAPRLLTMSEELLSATDRLTGQAEQAASTPAGRTVNIAGRNRMLSQRIGKFFLFAPWTGGDDVIRPRIEACTNEFEDNLAQLRQSGRELPELAAQLQEVAGQWQKFRSALAPDLSRSGRAAHVRVVMAEGDRLLRHVDTTVKLYERLVK
;
A
#
# COMPACT_ATOMS: atom_id res chain seq x y z
N MET A 1 -9.42 -39.65 -1.59
CA MET A 1 -8.65 -39.42 -2.83
C MET A 1 -7.60 -38.37 -2.54
N GLU A 2 -6.35 -38.62 -2.86
CA GLU A 2 -5.26 -37.66 -2.70
C GLU A 2 -4.87 -37.08 -4.06
N LEU A 3 -4.55 -35.79 -4.08
CA LEU A 3 -4.20 -35.06 -5.30
C LEU A 3 -2.93 -34.24 -5.03
N ALA A 4 -1.87 -34.52 -5.80
CA ALA A 4 -0.61 -33.80 -5.68
C ALA A 4 -0.74 -32.33 -6.11
N ALA A 5 0.19 -31.49 -5.66
CA ALA A 5 0.24 -30.08 -6.08
C ALA A 5 0.34 -29.96 -7.62
N ASN A 6 -0.40 -29.01 -8.20
CA ASN A 6 -0.54 -28.78 -9.64
C ASN A 6 -1.24 -29.90 -10.44
N ALA A 7 -1.68 -30.98 -9.80
CA ALA A 7 -2.46 -32.01 -10.48
C ALA A 7 -3.90 -31.53 -10.75
N GLU A 8 -4.46 -31.99 -11.86
CA GLU A 8 -5.79 -31.60 -12.30
C GLU A 8 -6.84 -32.61 -11.82
N LEU A 9 -7.90 -32.10 -11.21
CA LEU A 9 -9.00 -32.90 -10.69
C LEU A 9 -10.03 -33.23 -11.78
N PHE A 10 -10.45 -32.23 -12.55
CA PHE A 10 -11.32 -32.38 -13.71
C PHE A 10 -11.15 -31.20 -14.67
N ARG A 11 -11.49 -31.41 -15.94
CA ARG A 11 -11.44 -30.40 -17.00
C ARG A 11 -12.83 -29.90 -17.37
N ALA A 12 -12.91 -28.62 -17.74
CA ALA A 12 -14.08 -28.08 -18.42
C ALA A 12 -14.42 -28.94 -19.66
N GLY A 13 -15.71 -29.22 -19.85
CA GLY A 13 -16.24 -30.08 -20.91
C GLY A 13 -16.34 -31.57 -20.53
N THR A 14 -15.69 -32.03 -19.46
CA THR A 14 -15.78 -33.45 -19.04
C THR A 14 -17.11 -33.77 -18.34
N PRO A 15 -17.64 -35.00 -18.47
CA PRO A 15 -18.88 -35.39 -17.79
C PRO A 15 -18.71 -35.40 -16.27
N ILE A 16 -19.73 -34.92 -15.56
CA ILE A 16 -19.74 -34.92 -14.08
C ILE A 16 -20.05 -36.34 -13.62
N ARG A 17 -19.04 -37.02 -13.06
CA ARG A 17 -19.17 -38.39 -12.53
C ARG A 17 -19.31 -38.41 -11.02
N ALA A 18 -18.61 -37.51 -10.35
CA ALA A 18 -18.58 -37.42 -8.90
C ALA A 18 -18.69 -35.98 -8.42
N ALA A 19 -19.25 -35.83 -7.23
CA ALA A 19 -19.14 -34.65 -6.41
C ALA A 19 -17.84 -34.73 -5.59
N TYR A 20 -17.14 -33.61 -5.48
CA TYR A 20 -15.87 -33.56 -4.76
C TYR A 20 -15.97 -32.62 -3.57
N LEU A 21 -15.72 -33.14 -2.38
CA LEU A 21 -15.62 -32.37 -1.16
C LEU A 21 -14.14 -32.24 -0.80
N LEU A 22 -13.63 -31.00 -0.73
CA LEU A 22 -12.29 -30.77 -0.21
C LEU A 22 -12.30 -31.03 1.30
N LEU A 23 -11.34 -31.78 1.82
CA LEU A 23 -11.13 -31.98 3.25
C LEU A 23 -9.89 -31.21 3.74
N HIS A 24 -8.82 -31.24 2.95
CA HIS A 24 -7.57 -30.55 3.27
C HIS A 24 -6.83 -30.15 1.98
N GLY A 25 -6.05 -29.07 2.03
CA GLY A 25 -5.28 -28.55 0.89
C GLY A 25 -5.90 -27.32 0.23
N SER A 26 -5.44 -27.00 -0.98
CA SER A 26 -5.86 -25.80 -1.71
C SER A 26 -6.09 -26.12 -3.19
N LEU A 27 -7.27 -25.77 -3.70
CA LEU A 27 -7.71 -26.06 -5.07
C LEU A 27 -8.19 -24.78 -5.74
N LYS A 28 -7.80 -24.55 -7.00
CA LYS A 28 -8.39 -23.48 -7.83
C LYS A 28 -9.37 -24.09 -8.83
N ARG A 29 -10.52 -23.44 -8.99
CA ARG A 29 -11.41 -23.63 -10.14
C ARG A 29 -11.21 -22.48 -11.11
N SER A 30 -11.09 -22.81 -12.39
CA SER A 30 -10.83 -21.86 -13.44
C SER A 30 -11.70 -22.12 -14.66
N ARG A 31 -12.03 -21.05 -15.39
CA ARG A 31 -12.76 -21.12 -16.64
C ARG A 31 -11.86 -20.63 -17.76
N ALA A 32 -11.70 -21.44 -18.79
CA ALA A 32 -11.05 -21.02 -20.02
C ALA A 32 -12.08 -20.31 -20.91
N VAL A 33 -11.71 -19.15 -21.45
CA VAL A 33 -12.49 -18.41 -22.44
C VAL A 33 -11.64 -18.36 -23.71
N ALA A 34 -12.24 -18.59 -24.88
CA ALA A 34 -11.51 -18.64 -26.15
C ALA A 34 -10.66 -17.38 -26.36
N GLY A 35 -9.36 -17.57 -26.63
CA GLY A 35 -8.40 -16.47 -26.84
C GLY A 35 -7.88 -15.78 -25.57
N GLN A 36 -8.28 -16.21 -24.37
CA GLN A 36 -7.81 -15.63 -23.10
C GLN A 36 -7.20 -16.67 -22.15
N ALA A 37 -6.25 -16.22 -21.32
CA ALA A 37 -5.70 -17.05 -20.25
C ALA A 37 -6.83 -17.46 -19.26
N PRO A 38 -6.79 -18.68 -18.71
CA PRO A 38 -7.83 -19.18 -17.83
C PRO A 38 -8.03 -18.25 -16.62
N THR A 39 -9.29 -17.89 -16.37
CA THR A 39 -9.68 -17.04 -15.27
C THR A 39 -10.05 -17.91 -14.09
N VAL A 40 -9.36 -17.72 -12.97
CA VAL A 40 -9.71 -18.37 -11.70
C VAL A 40 -11.02 -17.78 -11.22
N ILE A 41 -12.02 -18.63 -11.04
CA ILE A 41 -13.38 -18.25 -10.62
C ILE A 41 -13.62 -18.53 -9.14
N GLU A 42 -12.89 -19.48 -8.55
CA GLU A 42 -13.04 -19.87 -7.16
C GLU A 42 -11.72 -20.46 -6.66
N LEU A 43 -11.31 -20.09 -5.45
CA LEU A 43 -10.23 -20.70 -4.70
C LEU A 43 -10.83 -21.40 -3.48
N VAL A 44 -10.48 -22.66 -3.27
CA VAL A 44 -11.04 -23.50 -2.21
C VAL A 44 -9.91 -23.96 -1.30
N GLU A 45 -9.95 -23.50 -0.05
CA GLU A 45 -8.94 -23.79 0.99
C GLU A 45 -9.56 -24.34 2.28
N SER A 46 -10.88 -24.23 2.44
CA SER A 46 -11.65 -24.76 3.56
C SER A 46 -12.46 -25.99 3.13
N PRO A 47 -12.88 -26.85 4.07
CA PRO A 47 -13.72 -27.99 3.74
C PRO A 47 -15.05 -27.58 3.13
N GLN A 48 -15.26 -27.86 1.85
CA GLN A 48 -16.50 -27.53 1.14
C GLN A 48 -16.69 -28.34 -0.14
N LEU A 49 -17.93 -28.37 -0.63
CA LEU A 49 -18.32 -29.05 -1.87
C LEU A 49 -17.92 -28.19 -3.08
N LEU A 50 -17.24 -28.80 -4.05
CA LEU A 50 -16.76 -28.11 -5.24
C LEU A 50 -17.87 -28.02 -6.28
N GLY A 51 -18.19 -26.79 -6.70
CA GLY A 51 -19.10 -26.51 -7.80
C GLY A 51 -20.51 -27.13 -7.67
N PRO A 52 -21.21 -26.95 -6.52
CA PRO A 52 -22.54 -27.52 -6.33
C PRO A 52 -23.54 -27.09 -7.42
N GLY A 53 -23.44 -25.84 -7.92
CA GLY A 53 -24.29 -25.39 -9.03
C GLY A 53 -24.09 -26.21 -10.31
N GLU A 54 -22.85 -26.51 -10.69
CA GLU A 54 -22.57 -27.39 -11.84
C GLU A 54 -23.02 -28.83 -11.57
N LEU A 55 -22.78 -29.32 -10.35
CA LEU A 55 -23.12 -30.68 -9.92
C LEU A 55 -24.62 -30.97 -9.99
N PHE A 56 -25.49 -30.01 -9.70
CA PHE A 56 -26.94 -30.22 -9.68
C PHE A 56 -27.68 -29.67 -10.92
N ALA A 57 -27.12 -28.69 -11.62
CA ALA A 57 -27.76 -28.09 -12.81
C ALA A 57 -27.22 -28.62 -14.16
N GLY A 58 -26.01 -29.21 -14.18
CA GLY A 58 -25.33 -29.60 -15.43
C GLY A 58 -25.14 -31.10 -15.60
N THR A 59 -24.64 -31.51 -16.77
CA THR A 59 -24.15 -32.87 -17.05
C THR A 59 -22.64 -32.91 -17.29
N ARG A 60 -22.03 -31.73 -17.51
CA ARG A 60 -20.60 -31.55 -17.78
C ARG A 60 -20.05 -30.40 -16.93
N HIS A 61 -18.79 -30.52 -16.54
CA HIS A 61 -18.07 -29.45 -15.86
C HIS A 61 -17.94 -28.24 -16.77
N THR A 62 -18.31 -27.05 -16.30
CA THR A 62 -18.10 -25.81 -17.06
C THR A 62 -16.75 -25.17 -16.77
N THR A 63 -16.05 -25.71 -15.76
CA THR A 63 -14.82 -25.19 -15.20
C THR A 63 -13.82 -26.33 -15.02
N SER A 64 -12.53 -26.00 -15.03
CA SER A 64 -11.45 -26.94 -14.68
C SER A 64 -11.05 -26.71 -13.23
N ALA A 65 -10.71 -27.79 -12.52
CA ALA A 65 -10.23 -27.74 -11.15
C ALA A 65 -8.80 -28.28 -11.06
N THR A 66 -7.88 -27.53 -10.45
CA THR A 66 -6.47 -27.89 -10.32
C THR A 66 -5.98 -27.66 -8.90
N ALA A 67 -5.27 -28.63 -8.32
CA ALA A 67 -4.62 -28.50 -7.04
C ALA A 67 -3.53 -27.41 -7.08
N ILE A 68 -3.46 -26.62 -6.02
CA ILE A 68 -2.36 -25.65 -5.78
C ILE A 68 -1.34 -26.27 -4.83
N SER A 69 -1.83 -26.98 -3.80
CA SER A 69 -1.03 -27.71 -2.83
C SER A 69 -1.45 -29.19 -2.82
N HIS A 70 -0.85 -30.00 -1.95
CA HIS A 70 -1.33 -31.36 -1.72
C HIS A 70 -2.76 -31.31 -1.15
N CYS A 71 -3.69 -32.01 -1.79
CA CYS A 71 -5.11 -31.99 -1.43
C CYS A 71 -5.64 -33.38 -1.06
N LEU A 72 -6.44 -33.43 0.00
CA LEU A 72 -7.25 -34.58 0.37
C LEU A 72 -8.72 -34.29 0.03
N LEU A 73 -9.32 -35.13 -0.81
CA LEU A 73 -10.70 -35.00 -1.27
C LEU A 73 -11.52 -36.26 -0.99
N LEU A 74 -12.79 -36.05 -0.66
CA LEU A 74 -13.83 -37.07 -0.71
C LEU A 74 -14.56 -36.97 -2.05
N ALA A 75 -14.55 -38.08 -2.81
CA ALA A 75 -15.29 -38.20 -4.06
C ALA A 75 -16.56 -39.03 -3.80
N ILE A 76 -17.71 -38.47 -4.12
CA ILE A 76 -19.03 -39.08 -3.94
C ILE A 76 -19.64 -39.26 -5.32
N ASP A 77 -20.13 -40.45 -5.66
CA ASP A 77 -20.77 -40.67 -6.97
C ASP A 77 -21.97 -39.72 -7.14
N SER A 78 -22.01 -39.04 -8.28
CA SER A 78 -23.01 -38.02 -8.56
C SER A 78 -24.42 -38.57 -8.74
N GLN A 79 -24.58 -39.81 -9.24
CA GLN A 79 -25.89 -40.41 -9.51
C GLN A 79 -26.63 -40.77 -8.21
N PRO A 80 -26.04 -41.56 -7.29
CA PRO A 80 -26.64 -41.82 -5.98
C PRO A 80 -26.84 -40.53 -5.18
N LEU A 81 -25.87 -39.60 -5.21
CA LEU A 81 -26.00 -38.34 -4.49
C LEU A 81 -27.23 -37.54 -4.96
N ARG A 82 -27.44 -37.42 -6.28
CA ARG A 82 -28.63 -36.75 -6.83
C ARG A 82 -29.92 -37.46 -6.43
N GLN A 83 -29.92 -38.79 -6.37
CA GLN A 83 -31.10 -39.55 -5.95
C GLN A 83 -31.41 -39.32 -4.47
N VAL A 84 -30.41 -39.39 -3.59
CA VAL A 84 -30.56 -39.15 -2.15
C VAL A 84 -31.06 -37.73 -1.89
N VAL A 85 -30.47 -36.74 -2.56
CA VAL A 85 -30.92 -35.34 -2.44
C VAL A 85 -32.39 -35.18 -2.82
N ARG A 86 -32.89 -35.90 -3.84
CA ARG A 86 -34.32 -35.86 -4.22
C ARG A 86 -35.27 -36.49 -3.19
N GLN A 87 -34.79 -37.44 -2.41
CA GLN A 87 -35.60 -38.20 -1.46
C GLN A 87 -35.55 -37.60 -0.04
N ASP A 88 -34.41 -36.99 0.32
CA ASP A 88 -34.16 -36.41 1.64
C ASP A 88 -34.40 -34.89 1.61
N SER A 89 -35.49 -34.46 2.24
CA SER A 89 -35.87 -33.06 2.34
C SER A 89 -34.92 -32.24 3.21
N GLU A 90 -34.29 -32.85 4.21
CA GLU A 90 -33.34 -32.16 5.10
C GLU A 90 -32.03 -31.89 4.38
N LEU A 91 -31.49 -32.90 3.68
CA LEU A 91 -30.29 -32.74 2.87
C LEU A 91 -30.52 -31.74 1.72
N SER A 92 -31.67 -31.82 1.06
CA SER A 92 -32.11 -30.84 0.07
C SER A 92 -32.12 -29.43 0.63
N GLY A 93 -32.73 -29.22 1.81
CA GLY A 93 -32.79 -27.93 2.49
C GLY A 93 -31.40 -27.37 2.80
N ARG A 94 -30.48 -28.21 3.30
CA ARG A 94 -29.10 -27.80 3.61
C ARG A 94 -28.32 -27.39 2.35
N LEU A 95 -28.47 -28.14 1.25
CA LEU A 95 -27.85 -27.82 -0.05
C LEU A 95 -28.43 -26.55 -0.67
N LEU A 96 -29.76 -26.39 -0.60
CA LEU A 96 -30.45 -25.19 -1.08
C LEU A 96 -29.98 -23.96 -0.29
N ALA A 97 -29.90 -24.06 1.03
CA ALA A 97 -29.38 -22.98 1.87
C ALA A 97 -27.93 -22.63 1.54
N ASP A 98 -27.08 -23.63 1.23
CA ASP A 98 -25.70 -23.38 0.81
C ASP A 98 -25.60 -22.67 -0.55
N LEU A 99 -26.36 -23.15 -1.53
CA LEU A 99 -26.44 -22.52 -2.85
C LEU A 99 -27.01 -21.10 -2.76
N ALA A 100 -28.06 -20.87 -1.96
CA ALA A 100 -28.65 -19.56 -1.74
C ALA A 100 -27.64 -18.59 -1.10
N ARG A 101 -26.92 -19.02 -0.05
CA ARG A 101 -25.87 -18.19 0.57
C ARG A 101 -24.78 -17.80 -0.43
N ARG A 102 -24.33 -18.75 -1.27
CA ARG A 102 -23.33 -18.49 -2.31
C ARG A 102 -23.87 -17.58 -3.41
N HIS A 103 -25.13 -17.75 -3.80
CA HIS A 103 -25.77 -16.92 -4.82
C HIS A 103 -25.93 -15.48 -4.35
N CYS A 104 -26.49 -15.27 -3.16
CA CYS A 104 -26.56 -13.94 -2.54
C CYS A 104 -25.17 -13.32 -2.42
N ALA A 105 -24.13 -14.09 -2.04
CA ALA A 105 -22.76 -13.59 -2.02
C ALA A 105 -22.27 -13.05 -3.37
N LEU A 106 -22.56 -13.76 -4.45
CA LEU A 106 -22.18 -13.34 -5.80
C LEU A 106 -22.99 -12.12 -6.27
N GLU A 107 -24.28 -12.05 -5.98
CA GLU A 107 -25.13 -10.90 -6.30
C GLU A 107 -24.74 -9.66 -5.50
N ASP A 108 -24.45 -9.84 -4.21
CA ASP A 108 -23.92 -8.81 -3.32
C ASP A 108 -22.57 -8.28 -3.81
N ASP A 109 -21.70 -9.17 -4.30
CA ASP A 109 -20.39 -8.83 -4.84
C ASP A 109 -20.49 -8.12 -6.20
N ALA A 110 -21.42 -8.54 -7.07
CA ALA A 110 -21.67 -7.95 -8.39
C ALA A 110 -22.35 -6.59 -8.31
N SER A 111 -23.28 -6.43 -7.37
CA SER A 111 -24.02 -5.19 -7.17
C SER A 111 -23.32 -4.26 -6.17
N GLY A 112 -22.32 -4.75 -5.44
CA GLY A 112 -21.76 -4.07 -4.27
C GLY A 112 -22.79 -3.88 -3.14
N HIS A 113 -23.82 -4.73 -3.06
CA HIS A 113 -25.00 -4.56 -2.20
C HIS A 113 -24.97 -5.37 -0.90
N ARG A 114 -23.84 -5.98 -0.54
CA ARG A 114 -23.64 -6.50 0.82
C ARG A 114 -23.73 -5.35 1.82
N THR A 115 -24.79 -5.38 2.60
CA THR A 115 -25.15 -4.48 3.68
C THR A 115 -24.09 -4.48 4.79
N GLY A 116 -23.04 -3.65 4.64
CA GLY A 116 -22.22 -3.17 5.77
C GLY A 116 -20.72 -2.99 5.54
N LEU A 117 -20.06 -3.76 4.65
CA LEU A 117 -18.59 -3.76 4.52
C LEU A 117 -18.17 -3.50 3.06
N THR A 118 -17.31 -2.51 2.82
CA THR A 118 -16.76 -2.23 1.48
C THR A 118 -15.69 -3.26 1.09
N GLY A 119 -15.38 -3.41 -0.22
CA GLY A 119 -14.26 -4.24 -0.68
C GLY A 119 -12.91 -3.88 -0.03
N THR A 120 -12.77 -2.62 0.37
CA THR A 120 -11.66 -2.08 1.16
C THR A 120 -11.60 -2.67 2.56
N GLN A 121 -12.75 -2.81 3.24
CA GLN A 121 -12.83 -3.47 4.54
C GLN A 121 -12.48 -4.95 4.46
N ARG A 122 -13.01 -5.69 3.48
CA ARG A 122 -12.64 -7.11 3.26
C ARG A 122 -11.15 -7.30 3.02
N THR A 123 -10.55 -6.37 2.28
CA THR A 123 -9.10 -6.37 2.05
C THR A 123 -8.33 -6.14 3.35
N LEU A 124 -8.79 -5.21 4.20
CA LEU A 124 -8.18 -4.96 5.50
C LEU A 124 -8.32 -6.16 6.44
N ASP A 125 -9.52 -6.75 6.55
CA ASP A 125 -9.79 -7.91 7.40
C ASP A 125 -8.91 -9.09 7.02
N TYR A 126 -8.77 -9.35 5.72
CA TYR A 126 -7.85 -10.38 5.20
C TYR A 126 -6.39 -10.12 5.59
N LEU A 127 -5.92 -8.87 5.48
CA LEU A 127 -4.55 -8.52 5.87
C LEU A 127 -4.33 -8.67 7.38
N LEU A 128 -5.33 -8.32 8.19
CA LEU A 128 -5.29 -8.50 9.65
C LEU A 128 -5.31 -9.98 10.04
N GLU A 129 -6.11 -10.81 9.37
CA GLU A 129 -6.13 -12.26 9.55
C GLU A 129 -4.74 -12.86 9.25
N LEU A 130 -4.11 -12.46 8.14
CA LEU A 130 -2.76 -12.91 7.79
C LEU A 130 -1.68 -12.42 8.77
N ALA A 131 -1.86 -11.23 9.38
CA ALA A 131 -0.92 -10.67 10.34
C ALA A 131 -0.90 -11.45 11.67
N GLY A 132 -2.02 -12.10 12.00
CA GLY A 132 -2.26 -12.68 13.32
C GLY A 132 -2.46 -11.61 14.39
N ASP A 133 -3.00 -12.00 15.55
CA ASP A 133 -3.23 -11.09 16.66
C ASP A 133 -1.91 -10.75 17.36
N ARG A 134 -1.15 -9.84 16.76
CA ARG A 134 -0.01 -9.20 17.41
C ARG A 134 -0.58 -8.01 18.17
N GLY A 135 -0.31 -7.86 19.46
CA GLY A 135 -0.76 -6.71 20.25
C GLY A 135 0.02 -5.43 19.92
N GLY A 136 -0.51 -4.26 20.28
CA GLY A 136 0.19 -2.97 20.22
C GLY A 136 -0.61 -1.84 19.55
N LEU A 137 -0.58 -0.65 20.16
CA LEU A 137 -1.29 0.57 19.71
C LEU A 137 -0.61 1.28 18.52
N ALA A 138 0.69 1.04 18.31
CA ALA A 138 1.48 1.64 17.24
C ALA A 138 2.49 0.65 16.65
N GLY A 139 3.22 1.09 15.62
CA GLY A 139 4.22 0.29 14.92
C GLY A 139 3.70 -0.38 13.64
N GLU A 140 4.60 -1.09 12.97
CA GLU A 140 4.28 -1.77 11.71
C GLU A 140 4.17 -3.29 11.87
N THR A 141 3.21 -3.91 11.19
CA THR A 141 3.13 -5.37 11.06
C THR A 141 3.25 -5.74 9.59
N THR A 142 4.30 -6.49 9.25
CA THR A 142 4.58 -6.86 7.86
C THR A 142 3.94 -8.21 7.54
N VAL A 143 3.14 -8.24 6.48
CA VAL A 143 2.49 -9.44 5.93
C VAL A 143 3.05 -9.74 4.55
N LEU A 144 3.43 -11.00 4.31
CA LEU A 144 3.87 -11.48 3.00
C LEU A 144 2.68 -12.07 2.23
N LEU A 145 2.37 -11.47 1.09
CA LEU A 145 1.40 -12.01 0.13
C LEU A 145 2.05 -13.17 -0.63
N LYS A 146 1.83 -14.40 -0.13
CA LYS A 146 2.38 -15.65 -0.72
C LYS A 146 1.77 -15.98 -2.08
N ALA A 147 0.53 -15.56 -2.33
CA ALA A 147 -0.19 -15.78 -3.58
C ALA A 147 -0.23 -14.51 -4.45
N SER A 148 -0.51 -14.67 -5.75
CA SER A 148 -0.66 -13.53 -6.66
C SER A 148 -1.88 -12.68 -6.30
N LYS A 149 -1.87 -11.39 -6.67
CA LYS A 149 -3.02 -10.49 -6.47
C LYS A 149 -4.31 -11.05 -7.08
N LYS A 150 -4.22 -11.77 -8.21
CA LYS A 150 -5.36 -12.43 -8.85
C LYS A 150 -5.96 -13.53 -7.99
N ILE A 151 -5.11 -14.34 -7.36
CA ILE A 151 -5.54 -15.45 -6.47
C ILE A 151 -6.12 -14.89 -5.17
N ILE A 152 -5.47 -13.89 -4.58
CA ILE A 152 -5.95 -13.26 -3.35
C ILE A 152 -7.31 -12.59 -3.59
N ALA A 153 -7.45 -11.84 -4.68
CA ALA A 153 -8.71 -11.20 -5.03
C ALA A 153 -9.85 -12.21 -5.13
N ALA A 154 -9.62 -13.35 -5.81
CA ALA A 154 -10.60 -14.44 -5.87
C ALA A 154 -10.94 -15.02 -4.49
N ARG A 155 -9.95 -15.19 -3.59
CA ARG A 155 -10.16 -15.66 -2.21
C ARG A 155 -11.08 -14.73 -1.43
N ILE A 156 -10.85 -13.43 -1.52
CA ILE A 156 -11.66 -12.43 -0.84
C ILE A 156 -12.83 -11.95 -1.70
N GLY A 157 -13.29 -12.78 -2.66
CA GLY A 157 -14.48 -12.57 -3.50
C GLY A 157 -14.54 -11.21 -4.20
N MET A 158 -13.45 -10.78 -4.83
CA MET A 158 -13.41 -9.56 -5.64
C MET A 158 -12.55 -9.74 -6.89
N THR A 159 -12.69 -8.84 -7.86
CA THR A 159 -11.84 -8.86 -9.06
C THR A 159 -10.41 -8.40 -8.72
N PRO A 160 -9.37 -8.83 -9.47
CA PRO A 160 -7.98 -8.38 -9.26
C PRO A 160 -7.82 -6.85 -9.32
N GLU A 161 -8.62 -6.18 -10.16
CA GLU A 161 -8.68 -4.73 -10.29
C GLU A 161 -9.30 -4.11 -9.03
N SER A 162 -10.41 -4.69 -8.53
CA SER A 162 -11.04 -4.26 -7.27
C SER A 162 -10.13 -4.44 -6.06
N PHE A 163 -9.35 -5.53 -5.99
CA PHE A 163 -8.35 -5.73 -4.95
C PHE A 163 -7.23 -4.69 -5.04
N SER A 164 -6.73 -4.42 -6.25
CA SER A 164 -5.70 -3.41 -6.45
C SER A 164 -6.20 -2.00 -6.09
N ARG A 165 -7.47 -1.67 -6.41
CA ARG A 165 -8.12 -0.43 -5.97
C ARG A 165 -8.29 -0.36 -4.44
N SER A 166 -8.68 -1.46 -3.81
CA SER A 166 -8.85 -1.54 -2.36
C SER A 166 -7.53 -1.36 -1.61
N LEU A 167 -6.45 -2.02 -2.07
CA LEU A 167 -5.10 -1.80 -1.56
C LEU A 167 -4.66 -0.34 -1.71
N ARG A 168 -4.97 0.27 -2.86
CA ARG A 168 -4.68 1.69 -3.08
C ARG A 168 -5.44 2.59 -2.12
N GLN A 169 -6.74 2.35 -1.90
CA GLN A 169 -7.54 3.12 -0.94
C GLN A 169 -7.04 2.96 0.51
N LEU A 170 -6.64 1.76 0.92
CA LEU A 170 -6.00 1.52 2.22
C LEU A 170 -4.65 2.25 2.34
N SER A 171 -3.90 2.33 1.23
CA SER A 171 -2.65 3.08 1.18
C SER A 171 -2.87 4.59 1.23
N ASP A 172 -3.87 5.11 0.52
CA ASP A 172 -4.21 6.53 0.47
C ASP A 172 -4.74 7.03 1.83
N SER A 173 -5.43 6.16 2.57
CA SER A 173 -5.87 6.40 3.95
C SER A 173 -4.76 6.24 5.01
N GLY A 174 -3.57 5.74 4.61
CA GLY A 174 -2.40 5.58 5.49
C GLY A 174 -2.44 4.33 6.38
N VAL A 175 -3.40 3.42 6.17
CA VAL A 175 -3.54 2.19 6.96
C VAL A 175 -2.49 1.15 6.58
N ILE A 176 -2.09 1.12 5.31
CA ILE A 176 -1.06 0.19 4.83
C ILE A 176 -0.02 0.90 3.96
N VAL A 177 1.16 0.29 3.86
CA VAL A 177 2.16 0.61 2.84
C VAL A 177 2.48 -0.68 2.07
N VAL A 178 2.40 -0.64 0.74
CA VAL A 178 2.64 -1.80 -0.12
C VAL A 178 4.05 -1.71 -0.72
N ASP A 179 4.92 -2.67 -0.40
CA ASP A 179 6.25 -2.85 -1.02
C ASP A 179 6.32 -4.22 -1.71
N GLY A 180 6.01 -4.25 -3.00
CA GLY A 180 6.01 -5.48 -3.79
C GLY A 180 4.99 -6.51 -3.27
N ARG A 181 5.50 -7.61 -2.68
CA ARG A 181 4.68 -8.66 -2.03
C ARG A 181 4.52 -8.46 -0.53
N ASN A 182 5.25 -7.51 0.06
CA ASN A 182 5.14 -7.16 1.47
C ASN A 182 4.10 -6.06 1.63
N VAL A 183 3.20 -6.24 2.58
CA VAL A 183 2.22 -5.23 2.99
C VAL A 183 2.48 -4.89 4.45
N HIS A 184 2.83 -3.64 4.72
CA HIS A 184 3.10 -3.13 6.06
C HIS A 184 1.84 -2.47 6.60
N ILE A 185 1.20 -3.09 7.59
CA ILE A 185 0.01 -2.55 8.26
C ILE A 185 0.46 -1.58 9.35
N GLN A 186 -0.07 -0.37 9.34
CA GLN A 186 0.27 0.72 10.25
C GLN A 186 -0.75 0.77 11.39
N ARG A 187 -0.36 0.32 12.59
CA ARG A 187 -1.29 0.07 13.70
C ARG A 187 -1.97 1.32 14.22
N ALA A 188 -1.22 2.39 14.41
CA ALA A 188 -1.76 3.65 14.90
C ALA A 188 -2.81 4.23 13.93
N ALA A 189 -2.69 3.92 12.64
CA ALA A 189 -3.66 4.35 11.65
C ALA A 189 -4.95 3.52 11.64
N LEU A 190 -5.03 2.37 12.34
CA LEU A 190 -6.23 1.52 12.43
C LEU A 190 -7.31 2.07 13.35
N VAL A 191 -6.99 3.00 14.25
CA VAL A 191 -7.96 3.63 15.16
C VAL A 191 -8.52 4.90 14.52
N ASP A 192 -9.82 5.13 14.70
CA ASP A 192 -10.45 6.38 14.26
C ASP A 192 -10.14 7.53 15.22
N THR A 193 -8.95 8.10 15.07
CA THR A 193 -8.48 9.24 15.88
C THR A 193 -9.32 10.51 15.72
N ALA A 194 -10.24 10.58 14.76
CA ALA A 194 -11.09 11.76 14.55
C ALA A 194 -12.26 11.87 15.56
N THR A 195 -12.57 10.79 16.29
CA THR A 195 -13.71 10.75 17.22
C THR A 195 -13.33 10.75 18.70
N GLY A 196 -12.02 10.72 19.04
CA GLY A 196 -11.56 10.70 20.43
C GLY A 196 -11.90 9.41 21.20
N ASP A 197 -12.48 8.41 20.52
CA ASP A 197 -12.85 7.12 21.08
C ASP A 197 -11.82 6.07 20.63
N SER A 198 -10.83 5.81 21.48
CA SER A 198 -9.74 4.84 21.25
C SER A 198 -10.24 3.38 21.08
N SER A 199 -11.55 3.14 21.25
CA SER A 199 -12.18 1.82 21.08
C SER A 199 -12.69 1.55 19.65
N ARG A 200 -12.81 2.56 18.79
CA ARG A 200 -13.36 2.40 17.44
C ARG A 200 -12.25 2.22 16.40
N ARG A 201 -12.14 0.98 15.89
CA ARG A 201 -11.35 0.69 14.68
C ARG A 201 -11.95 1.44 13.49
N LEU A 202 -11.10 1.97 12.61
CA LEU A 202 -11.51 2.51 11.32
C LEU A 202 -12.38 1.48 10.61
N SER A 203 -13.65 1.81 10.45
CA SER A 203 -14.55 1.04 9.61
C SER A 203 -14.62 1.73 8.25
N PHE A 204 -14.28 0.98 7.19
CA PHE A 204 -14.60 1.39 5.84
C PHE A 204 -16.06 1.00 5.54
N SER A 205 -16.99 1.48 6.37
CA SER A 205 -18.44 1.37 6.17
C SER A 205 -18.92 2.49 5.24
N ARG A 206 -20.02 2.25 4.51
CA ARG A 206 -20.59 3.25 3.60
C ARG A 206 -21.00 4.50 4.38
N LYS A 207 -20.40 5.66 4.06
CA LYS A 207 -21.04 6.96 4.32
C LYS A 207 -22.43 6.97 3.68
N SER A 208 -23.41 7.51 4.41
CA SER A 208 -24.81 7.64 3.98
C SER A 208 -24.92 8.20 2.56
N ARG A 209 -25.84 7.61 1.78
CA ARG A 209 -26.14 7.90 0.38
C ARG A 209 -26.83 9.28 0.27
N GLY A 210 -26.04 10.33 0.47
CA GLY A 210 -26.41 11.74 0.25
C GLY A 210 -25.31 12.56 -0.44
N GLU A 211 -24.04 12.15 -0.33
CA GLU A 211 -22.94 12.78 -1.07
C GLU A 211 -22.76 12.07 -2.42
N ARG A 212 -23.58 12.43 -3.41
CA ARG A 212 -23.21 12.25 -4.82
C ARG A 212 -21.84 12.91 -5.04
N ALA A 213 -21.02 12.33 -5.91
CA ALA A 213 -19.77 12.94 -6.35
C ALA A 213 -20.04 14.38 -6.84
N SER A 214 -19.70 15.37 -6.01
CA SER A 214 -19.62 16.76 -6.44
C SER A 214 -18.41 16.92 -7.37
N PRO A 215 -18.51 17.77 -8.39
CA PRO A 215 -17.34 18.17 -9.17
C PRO A 215 -16.31 18.81 -8.24
N ALA A 216 -15.02 18.52 -8.48
CA ALA A 216 -13.84 19.13 -7.85
C ALA A 216 -14.06 19.68 -6.43
N ARG A 217 -14.37 18.81 -5.45
CA ARG A 217 -14.41 19.25 -4.05
C ARG A 217 -13.02 19.70 -3.64
N ALA A 218 -12.88 20.97 -3.24
CA ALA A 218 -11.65 21.53 -2.70
C ALA A 218 -11.05 20.57 -1.66
N LEU A 219 -9.73 20.36 -1.71
CA LEU A 219 -9.05 19.51 -0.73
C LEU A 219 -9.23 20.12 0.67
N ALA A 220 -9.55 19.29 1.65
CA ALA A 220 -9.52 19.70 3.05
C ALA A 220 -8.12 20.28 3.39
N PRO A 221 -8.00 21.29 4.26
CA PRO A 221 -6.75 22.02 4.46
C PRO A 221 -5.57 21.12 4.82
N GLY A 222 -5.76 20.14 5.72
CA GLY A 222 -4.71 19.16 6.05
C GLY A 222 -4.30 18.27 4.87
N ALA A 223 -5.28 17.84 4.07
CA ALA A 223 -5.03 17.03 2.88
C ALA A 223 -4.27 17.82 1.79
N LEU A 224 -4.55 19.12 1.66
CA LEU A 224 -3.82 20.03 0.78
C LEU A 224 -2.36 20.18 1.22
N ILE A 225 -2.12 20.49 2.51
CA ILE A 225 -0.76 20.61 3.06
C ILE A 225 0.03 19.31 2.86
N ASN A 226 -0.57 18.13 3.14
CA ASN A 226 0.10 16.86 2.92
C ASN A 226 0.36 16.62 1.43
N ALA A 227 -0.58 16.95 0.53
CA ALA A 227 -0.38 16.79 -0.91
C ALA A 227 0.78 17.64 -1.43
N CYS A 228 0.85 18.94 -1.06
CA CYS A 228 2.00 19.78 -1.39
C CYS A 228 3.29 19.22 -0.78
N GLY A 229 3.25 18.81 0.50
CA GLY A 229 4.39 18.25 1.21
C GLY A 229 4.86 16.90 0.69
N ARG A 230 4.06 16.16 -0.09
CA ARG A 230 4.47 14.91 -0.73
C ARG A 230 5.41 15.16 -1.91
N LEU A 231 5.24 16.27 -2.64
CA LEU A 231 6.16 16.65 -3.73
C LEU A 231 7.60 16.83 -3.22
N ARG A 232 7.78 17.43 -2.02
CA ARG A 232 9.08 17.51 -1.33
C ARG A 232 9.73 16.14 -1.15
N MET A 233 8.97 15.18 -0.63
CA MET A 233 9.48 13.84 -0.36
C MET A 233 9.80 13.10 -1.67
N LEU A 234 8.91 13.18 -2.66
CA LEU A 234 9.08 12.53 -3.95
C LEU A 234 10.33 13.03 -4.69
N SER A 235 10.61 14.34 -4.66
CA SER A 235 11.84 14.89 -5.28
C SER A 235 13.10 14.28 -4.66
N GLN A 236 13.17 14.16 -3.34
CA GLN A 236 14.33 13.56 -2.67
C GLN A 236 14.47 12.07 -2.98
N ARG A 237 13.36 11.34 -3.05
CA ARG A 237 13.39 9.90 -3.37
C ARG A 237 13.75 9.62 -4.82
N MET A 238 13.41 10.50 -5.75
CA MET A 238 13.87 10.39 -7.14
C MET A 238 15.38 10.54 -7.23
N ALA A 239 15.97 11.51 -6.53
CA ALA A 239 17.43 11.64 -6.42
C ALA A 239 18.08 10.40 -5.79
N ILE A 240 17.51 9.84 -4.72
CA ILE A 240 18.00 8.58 -4.12
C ILE A 240 17.95 7.44 -5.15
N ALA A 241 16.83 7.26 -5.84
CA ALA A 241 16.68 6.20 -6.83
C ALA A 241 17.71 6.34 -7.96
N TRP A 242 17.96 7.57 -8.43
CA TRP A 242 19.03 7.85 -9.38
C TRP A 242 20.41 7.51 -8.81
N GLY A 243 20.73 7.93 -7.58
CA GLY A 243 22.01 7.65 -6.95
C GLY A 243 22.26 6.16 -6.72
N LEU A 244 21.21 5.36 -6.53
CA LEU A 244 21.32 3.89 -6.46
C LEU A 244 21.66 3.29 -7.83
N ILE A 245 21.14 3.86 -8.93
CA ILE A 245 21.50 3.45 -10.29
C ILE A 245 22.97 3.81 -10.56
N ALA A 246 23.37 5.05 -10.28
CA ALA A 246 24.74 5.54 -10.47
C ALA A 246 25.79 4.81 -9.61
N SER A 247 25.37 4.26 -8.46
CA SER A 247 26.22 3.43 -7.59
C SER A 247 26.22 1.94 -7.96
N ASP A 248 25.53 1.52 -9.02
CA ASP A 248 25.29 0.11 -9.40
C ASP A 248 24.67 -0.75 -8.27
N ILE A 249 23.80 -0.15 -7.43
CA ILE A 249 23.14 -0.84 -6.32
C ILE A 249 21.72 -1.23 -6.75
N ALA A 250 21.57 -2.49 -7.14
CA ALA A 250 20.31 -3.05 -7.63
C ALA A 250 19.65 -2.16 -8.72
N PRO A 251 20.39 -1.79 -9.80
CA PRO A 251 20.01 -0.73 -10.73
C PRO A 251 18.67 -1.01 -11.43
N SER A 252 18.35 -2.26 -11.74
CA SER A 252 17.05 -2.63 -12.33
C SER A 252 15.88 -2.32 -11.40
N ARG A 253 16.02 -2.59 -10.10
CA ARG A 253 14.98 -2.27 -9.10
C ARG A 253 14.89 -0.76 -8.91
N ALA A 254 16.03 -0.05 -8.87
CA ALA A 254 16.08 1.39 -8.73
C ALA A 254 15.45 2.13 -9.93
N ARG A 255 15.66 1.67 -11.18
CA ARG A 255 14.99 2.22 -12.38
C ARG A 255 13.48 2.06 -12.35
N VAL A 256 12.99 0.88 -11.96
CA VAL A 256 11.55 0.66 -11.78
C VAL A 256 11.00 1.61 -10.72
N ARG A 257 11.72 1.79 -9.60
CA ARG A 257 11.32 2.69 -8.54
C ARG A 257 11.31 4.15 -8.99
N LEU A 258 12.31 4.59 -9.75
CA LEU A 258 12.40 5.95 -10.28
C LEU A 258 11.18 6.29 -11.16
N ARG A 259 10.84 5.42 -12.11
CA ARG A 259 9.63 5.60 -12.96
C ARG A 259 8.34 5.65 -12.16
N GLN A 260 8.23 4.85 -11.09
CA GLN A 260 7.07 4.90 -10.21
C GLN A 260 6.96 6.22 -9.46
N LEU A 261 8.08 6.74 -8.95
CA LEU A 261 8.15 8.01 -8.23
C LEU A 261 7.85 9.19 -9.16
N GLU A 262 8.40 9.19 -10.38
CA GLU A 262 8.10 10.15 -11.45
C GLU A 262 6.60 10.18 -11.74
N ALA A 263 5.99 9.04 -12.04
CA ALA A 263 4.55 8.95 -12.31
C ALA A 263 3.69 9.34 -11.09
N GLU A 264 4.17 9.16 -9.86
CA GLU A 264 3.50 9.67 -8.67
C GLU A 264 3.60 11.19 -8.56
N PHE A 265 4.77 11.76 -8.82
CA PHE A 265 5.01 13.20 -8.83
C PHE A 265 4.12 13.90 -9.87
N GLU A 266 4.11 13.42 -11.11
CA GLU A 266 3.31 14.00 -12.20
C GLU A 266 1.82 13.95 -11.91
N ARG A 267 1.30 12.82 -11.42
CA ARG A 267 -0.11 12.70 -11.05
C ARG A 267 -0.48 13.67 -9.92
N MET A 268 0.42 13.88 -8.98
CA MET A 268 0.20 14.79 -7.86
C MET A 268 0.23 16.25 -8.30
N LEU A 269 1.19 16.61 -9.13
CA LEU A 269 1.30 17.95 -9.71
C LEU A 269 0.07 18.27 -10.57
N ALA A 270 -0.35 17.34 -11.43
CA ALA A 270 -1.57 17.48 -12.25
C ALA A 270 -2.83 17.59 -11.38
N ARG A 271 -2.92 16.81 -10.30
CA ARG A 271 -4.05 16.91 -9.35
C ARG A 271 -4.10 18.27 -8.68
N LEU A 272 -2.96 18.81 -8.22
CA LEU A 272 -2.90 20.14 -7.61
C LEU A 272 -3.27 21.23 -8.62
N ALA A 273 -2.73 21.16 -9.85
CA ALA A 273 -3.04 22.13 -10.90
C ALA A 273 -4.52 22.09 -11.35
N GLY A 274 -5.16 20.94 -11.30
CA GLY A 274 -6.59 20.78 -11.62
C GLY A 274 -7.54 21.00 -10.43
N SER A 275 -7.04 21.36 -9.25
CA SER A 275 -7.86 21.62 -8.06
C SER A 275 -8.17 23.11 -7.92
N ASP A 276 -9.30 23.43 -7.30
CA ASP A 276 -9.61 24.80 -6.87
C ASP A 276 -8.73 25.15 -5.65
N LEU A 277 -7.66 25.91 -5.89
CA LEU A 277 -6.66 26.28 -4.89
C LEU A 277 -6.73 27.78 -4.59
N ALA A 278 -6.36 28.17 -3.37
CA ALA A 278 -6.27 29.58 -3.02
C ALA A 278 -5.26 30.31 -3.94
N PRO A 279 -5.53 31.58 -4.34
CA PRO A 279 -4.69 32.31 -5.30
C PRO A 279 -3.21 32.38 -4.89
N ALA A 280 -2.91 32.43 -3.59
CA ALA A 280 -1.55 32.45 -3.05
C ALA A 280 -0.71 31.21 -3.42
N LEU A 281 -1.34 30.09 -3.81
CA LEU A 281 -0.64 28.88 -4.22
C LEU A 281 -0.31 28.85 -5.73
N ALA A 282 -0.86 29.75 -6.54
CA ALA A 282 -0.69 29.74 -8.00
C ALA A 282 0.78 29.90 -8.40
N ASP A 283 1.45 30.96 -7.94
CA ASP A 283 2.86 31.22 -8.31
C ASP A 283 3.84 30.14 -7.80
N PRO A 284 3.76 29.68 -6.53
CA PRO A 284 4.58 28.56 -6.08
C PRO A 284 4.34 27.27 -6.87
N LEU A 285 3.09 26.97 -7.22
CA LEU A 285 2.76 25.78 -8.01
C LEU A 285 3.32 25.88 -9.43
N GLN A 286 3.21 27.05 -10.06
CA GLN A 286 3.79 27.31 -11.37
C GLN A 286 5.32 27.21 -11.35
N THR A 287 5.95 27.68 -10.27
CA THR A 287 7.41 27.56 -10.07
C THR A 287 7.83 26.07 -10.06
N VAL A 288 7.10 25.23 -9.32
CA VAL A 288 7.35 23.77 -9.31
C VAL A 288 7.13 23.17 -10.71
N ALA A 289 6.07 23.59 -11.42
CA ALA A 289 5.78 23.11 -12.77
C ALA A 289 6.86 23.50 -13.78
N ASN A 290 7.50 24.66 -13.62
CA ASN A 290 8.57 25.13 -14.50
C ASN A 290 9.91 24.42 -14.24
N LEU A 291 10.21 24.09 -12.98
CA LEU A 291 11.44 23.37 -12.62
C LEU A 291 11.37 21.87 -12.93
N TRP A 292 10.16 21.29 -12.92
CA TRP A 292 9.98 19.85 -13.09
C TRP A 292 10.56 19.28 -14.39
N PRO A 293 10.34 19.86 -15.59
CA PRO A 293 10.89 19.33 -16.84
C PRO A 293 12.42 19.21 -16.83
N CYS A 294 13.14 20.23 -16.33
CA CYS A 294 14.60 20.22 -16.25
C CYS A 294 15.09 19.11 -15.32
N TYR A 295 14.49 18.99 -14.13
CA TYR A 295 14.85 17.93 -13.20
C TYR A 295 14.54 16.53 -13.74
N ARG A 296 13.40 16.38 -14.43
CA ARG A 296 12.97 15.13 -15.04
C ARG A 296 13.93 14.69 -16.15
N GLU A 297 14.40 15.62 -16.97
CA GLU A 297 15.38 15.35 -18.01
C GLU A 297 16.67 14.77 -17.43
N ASP A 298 17.18 15.37 -16.35
CA ASP A 298 18.39 14.91 -15.66
C ASP A 298 18.22 13.53 -15.02
N LEU A 299 17.03 13.26 -14.46
CA LEU A 299 16.72 11.97 -13.84
C LEU A 299 16.62 10.81 -14.84
N LEU A 300 16.09 11.06 -16.04
CA LEU A 300 15.73 10.01 -16.99
C LEU A 300 16.81 9.68 -18.02
N GLN A 301 17.99 10.27 -17.89
CA GLN A 301 19.14 9.89 -18.70
C GLN A 301 19.47 8.40 -18.53
N ALA A 302 19.68 7.69 -19.64
CA ALA A 302 19.77 6.23 -19.64
C ALA A 302 20.94 5.66 -18.82
N ALA A 303 22.04 6.41 -18.73
CA ALA A 303 23.28 5.97 -18.09
C ALA A 303 23.33 6.24 -16.57
N ALA A 304 22.64 7.29 -16.08
CA ALA A 304 22.82 7.83 -14.71
C ALA A 304 24.32 7.93 -14.35
N ASP A 305 25.05 8.73 -15.13
CA ASP A 305 26.50 8.87 -14.99
C ASP A 305 26.85 9.56 -13.64
N PRO A 306 27.73 8.98 -12.81
CA PRO A 306 28.28 9.65 -11.63
C PRO A 306 28.77 11.10 -11.85
N ALA A 307 29.24 11.45 -13.05
CA ALA A 307 29.67 12.80 -13.40
C ALA A 307 28.51 13.83 -13.33
N ASP A 308 27.26 13.41 -13.51
CA ASP A 308 26.08 14.27 -13.41
C ASP A 308 25.62 14.52 -11.96
N ALA A 309 26.17 13.78 -10.99
CA ALA A 309 25.68 13.82 -9.61
C ALA A 309 25.70 15.22 -8.96
N PRO A 310 26.72 16.08 -9.15
CA PRO A 310 26.69 17.45 -8.63
C PRO A 310 25.54 18.29 -9.19
N ARG A 311 25.30 18.20 -10.50
CA ARG A 311 24.23 18.92 -11.20
C ARG A 311 22.86 18.43 -10.72
N LEU A 312 22.67 17.12 -10.64
CA LEU A 312 21.43 16.52 -10.15
C LEU A 312 21.17 16.85 -8.68
N LEU A 313 22.22 16.88 -7.84
CA LEU A 313 22.10 17.27 -6.44
C LEU A 313 21.58 18.71 -6.34
N THR A 314 22.16 19.65 -7.10
CA THR A 314 21.72 21.05 -7.14
C THR A 314 20.26 21.17 -7.58
N MET A 315 19.90 20.57 -8.73
CA MET A 315 18.53 20.61 -9.24
C MET A 315 17.51 19.98 -8.27
N SER A 316 17.90 18.91 -7.57
CA SER A 316 17.03 18.29 -6.56
C SER A 316 16.79 19.17 -5.32
N GLU A 317 17.74 20.05 -4.97
CA GLU A 317 17.61 21.03 -3.88
C GLU A 317 16.82 22.27 -4.32
N GLU A 318 16.96 22.70 -5.58
CA GLU A 318 16.14 23.77 -6.15
C GLU A 318 14.66 23.37 -6.20
N LEU A 319 14.35 22.18 -6.70
CA LEU A 319 12.98 21.66 -6.69
C LEU A 319 12.46 21.43 -5.26
N LEU A 320 13.33 21.02 -4.33
CA LEU A 320 12.95 20.93 -2.92
C LEU A 320 12.55 22.29 -2.36
N SER A 321 13.33 23.34 -2.61
CA SER A 321 13.04 24.70 -2.16
C SER A 321 11.70 25.20 -2.72
N ALA A 322 11.44 24.98 -4.01
CA ALA A 322 10.16 25.35 -4.63
C ALA A 322 8.97 24.60 -4.02
N THR A 323 9.10 23.28 -3.81
CA THR A 323 8.04 22.46 -3.21
C THR A 323 7.84 22.75 -1.71
N ASP A 324 8.89 23.17 -1.01
CA ASP A 324 8.80 23.64 0.38
C ASP A 324 8.07 24.97 0.49
N ARG A 325 8.37 25.93 -0.39
CA ARG A 325 7.63 27.19 -0.50
C ARG A 325 6.15 26.95 -0.78
N LEU A 326 5.82 26.08 -1.74
CA LEU A 326 4.44 25.70 -2.03
C LEU A 326 3.74 25.12 -0.79
N THR A 327 4.41 24.25 -0.04
CA THR A 327 3.83 23.65 1.16
C THR A 327 3.64 24.67 2.30
N GLY A 328 4.58 25.60 2.47
CA GLY A 328 4.46 26.69 3.43
C GLY A 328 3.30 27.64 3.10
N GLN A 329 3.09 27.95 1.81
CA GLN A 329 1.93 28.75 1.37
C GLN A 329 0.61 28.00 1.59
N ALA A 330 0.58 26.68 1.38
CA ALA A 330 -0.58 25.86 1.71
C ALA A 330 -0.90 25.87 3.23
N GLU A 331 0.12 25.83 4.08
CA GLU A 331 -0.04 25.94 5.54
C GLU A 331 -0.60 27.32 5.94
N GLN A 332 -0.03 28.40 5.39
CA GLN A 332 -0.48 29.76 5.66
C GLN A 332 -1.94 29.97 5.21
N ALA A 333 -2.29 29.48 4.02
CA ALA A 333 -3.66 29.53 3.51
C ALA A 333 -4.65 28.73 4.37
N ALA A 334 -4.21 27.62 4.98
CA ALA A 334 -5.03 26.85 5.90
C ALA A 334 -5.30 27.59 7.23
N SER A 335 -4.39 28.46 7.68
CA SER A 335 -4.54 29.31 8.87
C SER A 335 -4.99 28.58 10.15
N THR A 336 -4.54 27.33 10.36
CA THR A 336 -4.86 26.54 11.56
C THR A 336 -3.60 26.04 12.30
N PRO A 337 -3.60 26.01 13.65
CA PRO A 337 -2.51 25.42 14.43
C PRO A 337 -2.25 23.95 14.08
N ALA A 338 -3.32 23.19 13.78
CA ALA A 338 -3.21 21.80 13.36
C ALA A 338 -2.54 21.66 11.98
N GLY A 339 -2.77 22.59 11.04
CA GLY A 339 -2.07 22.64 9.76
C GLY A 339 -0.54 22.73 9.90
N ARG A 340 -0.06 23.51 10.88
CA ARG A 340 1.36 23.60 11.21
C ARG A 340 1.97 22.26 11.61
N THR A 341 1.25 21.46 12.41
CA THR A 341 1.72 20.12 12.81
C THR A 341 1.82 19.15 11.63
N VAL A 342 0.91 19.24 10.65
CA VAL A 342 0.99 18.48 9.40
C VAL A 342 2.23 18.87 8.60
N ASN A 343 2.55 20.18 8.50
CA ASN A 343 3.75 20.62 7.81
C ASN A 343 5.03 20.13 8.51
N ILE A 344 5.11 20.26 9.84
CA ILE A 344 6.28 19.81 10.64
C ILE A 344 6.49 18.29 10.48
N ALA A 345 5.42 17.49 10.60
CA ALA A 345 5.50 16.04 10.37
C ALA A 345 5.93 15.73 8.91
N GLY A 346 5.40 16.46 7.93
CA GLY A 346 5.77 16.35 6.52
C GLY A 346 7.21 16.78 6.23
N ARG A 347 7.76 17.72 7.02
CA ARG A 347 9.15 18.16 6.95
C ARG A 347 10.09 17.08 7.48
N ASN A 348 9.78 16.43 8.60
CA ASN A 348 10.53 15.24 9.07
C ASN A 348 10.55 14.12 8.04
N ARG A 349 9.43 13.92 7.33
CA ARG A 349 9.38 12.96 6.22
C ARG A 349 10.42 13.31 5.16
N MET A 350 10.45 14.56 4.71
CA MET A 350 11.42 15.03 3.72
C MET A 350 12.85 14.94 4.23
N LEU A 351 13.13 15.41 5.44
CA LEU A 351 14.46 15.44 6.06
C LEU A 351 15.08 14.04 6.11
N SER A 352 14.30 13.01 6.47
CA SER A 352 14.79 11.63 6.45
C SER A 352 15.30 11.19 5.07
N GLN A 353 14.63 11.61 4.00
CA GLN A 353 15.03 11.31 2.63
C GLN A 353 16.20 12.20 2.18
N ARG A 354 16.20 13.48 2.57
CA ARG A 354 17.29 14.41 2.26
C ARG A 354 18.61 13.97 2.87
N ILE A 355 18.60 13.46 4.11
CA ILE A 355 19.78 12.87 4.77
C ILE A 355 20.27 11.65 4.00
N GLY A 356 19.35 10.73 3.64
CA GLY A 356 19.70 9.55 2.84
C GLY A 356 20.31 9.91 1.47
N LYS A 357 19.75 10.94 0.81
CA LYS A 357 20.28 11.48 -0.45
C LYS A 357 21.69 12.03 -0.26
N PHE A 358 21.92 12.89 0.73
CA PHE A 358 23.23 13.45 0.99
C PHE A 358 24.28 12.36 1.26
N PHE A 359 23.96 11.40 2.13
CA PHE A 359 24.82 10.25 2.41
C PHE A 359 25.20 9.47 1.14
N LEU A 360 24.23 9.26 0.24
CA LEU A 360 24.44 8.53 -1.01
C LEU A 360 25.34 9.31 -1.98
N PHE A 361 25.12 10.62 -2.11
CA PHE A 361 25.80 11.51 -3.06
C PHE A 361 27.21 11.94 -2.64
N ALA A 362 27.58 11.79 -1.37
CA ALA A 362 28.87 12.24 -0.83
C ALA A 362 30.12 11.93 -1.68
N PRO A 363 30.28 10.74 -2.29
CA PRO A 363 31.46 10.43 -3.11
C PRO A 363 31.62 11.31 -4.34
N TRP A 364 30.54 11.92 -4.82
CA TRP A 364 30.53 12.68 -6.07
C TRP A 364 30.48 14.19 -5.83
N THR A 365 30.23 14.64 -4.60
CA THR A 365 29.93 16.07 -4.29
C THR A 365 30.88 16.67 -3.27
N GLY A 366 32.17 16.34 -3.38
CA GLY A 366 33.23 16.90 -2.52
C GLY A 366 33.53 16.11 -1.24
N GLY A 367 32.98 14.89 -1.11
CA GLY A 367 33.27 14.00 0.01
C GLY A 367 32.51 14.32 1.31
N ASP A 368 32.94 13.67 2.38
CA ASP A 368 32.26 13.74 3.68
C ASP A 368 32.34 15.13 4.33
N ASP A 369 33.39 15.92 4.05
CA ASP A 369 33.59 17.24 4.68
C ASP A 369 32.53 18.26 4.21
N VAL A 370 32.09 18.17 2.95
CA VAL A 370 31.04 19.04 2.40
C VAL A 370 29.65 18.58 2.83
N ILE A 371 29.46 17.26 2.93
CA ILE A 371 28.14 16.66 3.12
C ILE A 371 27.76 16.50 4.59
N ARG A 372 28.72 16.22 5.47
CA ARG A 372 28.47 16.00 6.90
C ARG A 372 27.77 17.19 7.58
N PRO A 373 28.19 18.45 7.39
CA PRO A 373 27.48 19.59 7.99
C PRO A 373 26.02 19.70 7.50
N ARG A 374 25.74 19.32 6.25
CA ARG A 374 24.38 19.31 5.70
C ARG A 374 23.51 18.22 6.33
N ILE A 375 24.09 17.04 6.57
CA ILE A 375 23.42 15.95 7.29
C ILE A 375 23.16 16.35 8.74
N GLU A 376 24.13 16.97 9.42
CA GLU A 376 23.99 17.45 10.80
C GLU A 376 22.88 18.51 10.92
N ALA A 377 22.83 19.50 10.02
CA ALA A 377 21.76 20.48 9.99
C ALA A 377 20.37 19.83 9.83
N CYS A 378 20.24 18.86 8.91
CA CYS A 378 18.99 18.12 8.74
C CYS A 378 18.64 17.25 9.96
N THR A 379 19.64 16.72 10.65
CA THR A 379 19.49 15.88 11.85
C THR A 379 18.96 16.72 13.00
N ASN A 380 19.55 17.89 13.25
CA ASN A 380 19.09 18.82 14.28
C ASN A 380 17.66 19.27 14.02
N GLU A 381 17.36 19.68 12.77
CA GLU A 381 16.00 20.09 12.40
C GLU A 381 14.98 18.95 12.58
N PHE A 382 15.36 17.72 12.24
CA PHE A 382 14.49 16.56 12.44
C PHE A 382 14.19 16.31 13.93
N GLU A 383 15.21 16.41 14.78
CA GLU A 383 15.11 16.19 16.22
C GLU A 383 14.27 17.28 16.91
N ASP A 384 14.46 18.54 16.54
CA ASP A 384 13.66 19.67 17.02
C ASP A 384 12.18 19.51 16.65
N ASN A 385 11.92 19.21 15.37
CA ASN A 385 10.57 18.92 14.88
C ASN A 385 9.95 17.73 15.62
N LEU A 386 10.71 16.65 15.85
CA LEU A 386 10.21 15.46 16.55
C LEU A 386 9.85 15.79 18.00
N ALA A 387 10.67 16.59 18.69
CA ALA A 387 10.37 17.07 20.04
C ALA A 387 9.06 17.88 20.07
N GLN A 388 8.88 18.80 19.11
CA GLN A 388 7.65 19.59 18.99
C GLN A 388 6.42 18.72 18.71
N LEU A 389 6.53 17.72 17.83
CA LEU A 389 5.43 16.79 17.54
C LEU A 389 5.08 15.94 18.76
N ARG A 390 6.08 15.46 19.52
CA ARG A 390 5.85 14.70 20.76
C ARG A 390 5.11 15.53 21.81
N GLN A 391 5.42 16.82 21.90
CA GLN A 391 4.69 17.73 22.78
C GLN A 391 3.24 17.91 22.32
N SER A 392 3.00 18.12 21.02
CA SER A 392 1.65 18.36 20.48
C SER A 392 0.75 17.12 20.48
N GLY A 393 1.33 15.92 20.33
CA GLY A 393 0.61 14.65 20.27
C GLY A 393 0.46 13.93 21.62
N ARG A 394 0.91 14.53 22.73
CA ARG A 394 1.02 13.86 24.04
C ARG A 394 -0.29 13.31 24.58
N GLU A 395 -1.40 14.01 24.33
CA GLU A 395 -2.72 13.66 24.86
C GLU A 395 -3.46 12.60 24.03
N LEU A 396 -2.93 12.24 22.85
CA LEU A 396 -3.51 11.27 21.93
C LEU A 396 -2.70 9.96 21.98
N PRO A 397 -3.19 8.88 22.64
CA PRO A 397 -2.41 7.67 22.89
C PRO A 397 -1.79 7.04 21.64
N GLU A 398 -2.54 6.94 20.55
CA GLU A 398 -2.09 6.34 19.29
C GLU A 398 -1.00 7.18 18.62
N LEU A 399 -1.15 8.51 18.68
CA LEU A 399 -0.18 9.44 18.12
C LEU A 399 1.11 9.47 18.97
N ALA A 400 0.98 9.49 20.30
CA ALA A 400 2.11 9.41 21.22
C ALA A 400 2.90 8.11 21.03
N ALA A 401 2.20 6.97 20.92
CA ALA A 401 2.81 5.68 20.63
C ALA A 401 3.49 5.66 19.25
N GLN A 402 2.85 6.23 18.21
CA GLN A 402 3.46 6.32 16.88
C GLN A 402 4.71 7.21 16.86
N LEU A 403 4.72 8.32 17.59
CA LEU A 403 5.89 9.20 17.70
C LEU A 403 7.03 8.54 18.48
N GLN A 404 6.73 7.65 19.42
CA GLN A 404 7.74 6.81 20.07
C GLN A 404 8.37 5.82 19.09
N GLU A 405 7.57 5.19 18.22
CA GLU A 405 8.08 4.33 17.14
C GLU A 405 8.96 5.11 16.16
N VAL A 406 8.54 6.33 15.77
CA VAL A 406 9.37 7.23 14.95
C VAL A 406 10.70 7.55 15.65
N ALA A 407 10.68 7.85 16.95
CA ALA A 407 11.90 8.15 17.71
C ALA A 407 12.84 6.94 17.77
N GLY A 408 12.32 5.74 18.01
CA GLY A 408 13.12 4.51 18.03
C GLY A 408 13.72 4.19 16.65
N GLN A 409 12.92 4.32 15.59
CA GLN A 409 13.38 4.09 14.22
C GLN A 409 14.36 5.17 13.74
N TRP A 410 14.21 6.41 14.19
CA TRP A 410 15.15 7.50 13.93
C TRP A 410 16.54 7.18 14.49
N GLN A 411 16.62 6.68 15.74
CA GLN A 411 17.90 6.30 16.33
C GLN A 411 18.61 5.18 15.55
N LYS A 412 17.84 4.20 15.03
CA LYS A 412 18.38 3.15 14.15
C LYS A 412 18.91 3.73 12.84
N PHE A 413 18.14 4.61 12.20
CA PHE A 413 18.57 5.28 10.96
C PHE A 413 19.84 6.11 11.18
N ARG A 414 19.89 6.92 12.26
CA ARG A 414 21.07 7.72 12.61
C ARG A 414 22.30 6.85 12.87
N SER A 415 22.12 5.75 13.60
CA SER A 415 23.20 4.77 13.85
C SER A 415 23.66 4.08 12.56
N ALA A 416 22.76 3.87 11.59
CA ALA A 416 23.11 3.30 10.30
C ALA A 416 23.98 4.25 9.46
N LEU A 417 23.90 5.58 9.63
CA LEU A 417 24.74 6.53 8.90
C LEU A 417 26.23 6.42 9.27
N ALA A 418 26.52 6.06 10.53
CA ALA A 418 27.89 5.87 10.98
C ALA A 418 28.56 4.67 10.25
N PRO A 419 29.85 4.79 9.89
CA PRO A 419 30.62 3.67 9.36
C PRO A 419 30.74 2.57 10.41
N ASP A 420 30.66 1.33 9.96
CA ASP A 420 30.64 0.15 10.82
C ASP A 420 31.55 -0.91 10.17
N LEU A 421 32.59 -1.30 10.91
CA LEU A 421 33.63 -2.22 10.45
C LEU A 421 33.07 -3.61 10.09
N SER A 422 31.87 -3.96 10.58
CA SER A 422 31.19 -5.21 10.24
C SER A 422 30.54 -5.20 8.84
N ARG A 423 30.44 -4.03 8.19
CA ARG A 423 29.80 -3.89 6.88
C ARG A 423 30.83 -4.08 5.76
N SER A 424 30.68 -5.17 5.03
CA SER A 424 31.52 -5.52 3.87
C SER A 424 31.28 -4.54 2.69
N GLY A 425 31.94 -3.38 2.73
CA GLY A 425 32.01 -2.40 1.64
C GLY A 425 30.87 -1.35 1.58
N ARG A 426 31.13 -0.26 0.85
CA ARG A 426 30.20 0.89 0.71
C ARG A 426 28.82 0.49 0.21
N ALA A 427 28.72 -0.42 -0.76
CA ALA A 427 27.43 -0.86 -1.30
C ALA A 427 26.58 -1.62 -0.27
N ALA A 428 27.19 -2.34 0.69
CA ALA A 428 26.47 -2.95 1.79
C ALA A 428 25.99 -1.88 2.79
N HIS A 429 26.84 -0.91 3.11
CA HIS A 429 26.49 0.21 3.99
C HIS A 429 25.33 1.04 3.44
N VAL A 430 25.37 1.43 2.16
CA VAL A 430 24.26 2.14 1.49
C VAL A 430 22.96 1.35 1.58
N ARG A 431 22.97 0.03 1.35
CA ARG A 431 21.77 -0.80 1.44
C ARG A 431 21.15 -0.77 2.84
N VAL A 432 21.97 -0.79 3.90
CA VAL A 432 21.48 -0.69 5.28
C VAL A 432 20.88 0.69 5.55
N VAL A 433 21.57 1.77 5.18
CA VAL A 433 21.06 3.15 5.38
C VAL A 433 19.75 3.35 4.64
N MET A 434 19.65 2.92 3.37
CA MET A 434 18.41 3.04 2.60
C MET A 434 17.27 2.20 3.19
N ALA A 435 17.56 0.99 3.68
CA ALA A 435 16.56 0.14 4.32
C ALA A 435 16.00 0.76 5.62
N GLU A 436 16.87 1.30 6.48
CA GLU A 436 16.45 2.01 7.70
C GLU A 436 15.72 3.32 7.39
N GLY A 437 16.12 4.02 6.31
CA GLY A 437 15.45 5.22 5.82
C GLY A 437 14.04 4.93 5.27
N ASP A 438 13.86 3.83 4.53
CA ASP A 438 12.54 3.39 4.05
C ASP A 438 11.62 2.94 5.19
N ARG A 439 12.18 2.32 6.25
CA ARG A 439 11.42 1.99 7.48
C ARG A 439 10.97 3.26 8.18
N LEU A 440 11.89 4.19 8.44
CA LEU A 440 11.60 5.47 9.07
C LEU A 440 10.52 6.24 8.29
N LEU A 441 10.65 6.28 6.97
CA LEU A 441 9.68 6.93 6.10
C LEU A 441 8.24 6.43 6.33
N ARG A 442 8.04 5.11 6.46
CA ARG A 442 6.71 4.55 6.72
C ARG A 442 6.12 5.03 8.04
N HIS A 443 6.92 5.03 9.11
CA HIS A 443 6.46 5.52 10.42
C HIS A 443 6.14 7.02 10.40
N VAL A 444 6.93 7.82 9.70
CA VAL A 444 6.68 9.27 9.58
C VAL A 444 5.48 9.55 8.68
N ASP A 445 5.28 8.81 7.59
CA ASP A 445 4.09 8.92 6.73
C ASP A 445 2.79 8.63 7.52
N THR A 446 2.80 7.62 8.38
CA THR A 446 1.69 7.35 9.32
C THR A 446 1.46 8.52 10.25
N THR A 447 2.52 9.10 10.81
CA THR A 447 2.43 10.28 11.70
C THR A 447 1.79 11.47 10.97
N VAL A 448 2.22 11.77 9.74
CA VAL A 448 1.64 12.84 8.90
C VAL A 448 0.16 12.59 8.68
N LYS A 449 -0.23 11.34 8.41
CA LYS A 449 -1.64 10.97 8.21
C LYS A 449 -2.48 11.10 9.48
N LEU A 450 -1.93 10.81 10.66
CA LEU A 450 -2.62 11.03 11.93
C LEU A 450 -2.87 12.52 12.18
N TYR A 451 -1.86 13.38 11.99
CA TYR A 451 -2.03 14.83 12.09
C TYR A 451 -2.97 15.39 11.03
N GLU A 452 -2.92 14.88 9.79
CA GLU A 452 -3.83 15.29 8.71
C GLU A 452 -5.29 15.07 9.12
N ARG A 453 -5.61 13.97 9.80
CA ARG A 453 -6.97 13.67 10.29
C ARG A 453 -7.44 14.63 11.39
N LEU A 454 -6.52 15.32 12.09
CA LEU A 454 -6.86 16.32 13.10
C LEU A 454 -7.21 17.68 12.49
N VAL A 455 -6.85 17.93 11.22
CA VAL A 455 -7.17 19.15 10.49
C VAL A 455 -8.45 18.92 9.68
N LYS A 456 -9.57 19.50 10.12
CA LYS A 456 -10.86 19.39 9.44
C LYS A 456 -10.99 20.33 8.25
#